data_AF-A0A1W9V5R8-F1
#
_entry.id   AF-A0A1W9V5R8-F1
#
_cell.length_a   1.000
_cell.length_b   1.000
_cell.length_c   1.000
_cell.angle_alpha   90.00
_cell.angle_beta   90.00
_cell.angle_gamma   90.00
#
_symmetry.space_group_name_H-M   'P 1'
#
loop_
_entity.id
_entity.type
_entity.pdbx_description
1 polymer ?
#
loop_
_entity_poly.entity_id
_entity_poly.type
_entity_poly.pdbx_seq_one_letter_code
_entity_poly.pdbx_strand_id
1 'polypeptide(L)'
;MKKNQREQFTELELDALQETMNISFGSAVADLAEIMDIFINLNVPDIKTVKVSELINSIGKQISDFENCSIVEQKYYGDFSGIACLIFPYGMEKELLSYFQQPEIIIFESDELRVLEKEALMEIGNILIGACIGKIFELINSHITYLPPLTMIGENFQSSFENSSLNKDEIVIIMETGFSFEDRKIEGYLFLLNGQDSVPHLKKALNKFQG
;
A
#
# COMPACT_ATOMS: atom_id res chain seq x y z
N MET A 1 14.93 1.86 18.21
CA MET A 1 14.10 2.28 17.06
C MET A 1 14.53 3.61 16.45
N LYS A 2 14.71 4.72 17.20
CA LYS A 2 15.11 6.04 16.63
C LYS A 2 16.49 6.14 15.92
N LYS A 3 17.38 5.15 16.06
CA LYS A 3 18.78 5.25 15.59
C LYS A 3 18.91 4.99 14.07
N ASN A 4 18.18 4.00 13.54
CA ASN A 4 18.28 3.60 12.12
C ASN A 4 17.52 4.54 11.17
N GLN A 5 16.44 5.19 11.64
CA GLN A 5 15.70 6.20 10.85
C GLN A 5 16.55 7.44 10.53
N ARG A 6 17.33 7.92 11.51
CA ARG A 6 18.22 9.10 11.35
C ARG A 6 19.44 8.85 10.47
N GLU A 7 19.74 7.60 10.12
CA GLU A 7 20.86 7.25 9.25
C GLU A 7 20.53 7.48 7.76
N GLN A 8 19.25 7.45 7.39
CA GLN A 8 18.82 7.59 5.98
C GLN A 8 18.23 8.97 5.69
N PHE A 9 17.38 9.48 6.60
CA PHE A 9 16.71 10.77 6.47
C PHE A 9 16.90 11.61 7.73
N THR A 10 17.11 12.91 7.55
CA THR A 10 17.00 13.89 8.64
C THR A 10 15.55 14.07 9.05
N GLU A 11 15.29 14.62 10.24
CA GLU A 11 13.91 14.90 10.69
C GLU A 11 13.18 15.83 9.71
N LEU A 12 13.86 16.87 9.21
CA LEU A 12 13.32 17.77 8.20
C LEU A 12 13.01 17.07 6.87
N GLU A 13 13.85 16.13 6.44
CA GLU A 13 13.60 15.36 5.21
C GLU A 13 12.41 14.40 5.39
N LEU A 14 12.26 13.77 6.57
CA LEU A 14 11.12 12.92 6.88
C LEU A 14 9.81 13.72 6.92
N ASP A 15 9.79 14.85 7.62
CA ASP A 15 8.61 15.72 7.71
C ASP A 15 8.19 16.20 6.31
N ALA A 16 9.17 16.63 5.49
CA ALA A 16 8.89 17.08 4.13
C ALA A 16 8.44 15.95 3.21
N LEU A 17 8.96 14.73 3.38
CA LEU A 17 8.51 13.56 2.61
C LEU A 17 7.09 13.18 3.01
N GLN A 18 6.78 13.16 4.31
CA GLN A 18 5.46 12.86 4.82
C GLN A 18 4.41 13.85 4.28
N GLU A 19 4.70 15.15 4.30
CA GLU A 19 3.81 16.16 3.74
C GLU A 19 3.64 16.00 2.22
N THR A 20 4.75 15.78 1.51
CA THR A 20 4.74 15.53 0.06
C THR A 20 3.86 14.32 -0.29
N MET A 21 4.02 13.22 0.46
CA MET A 21 3.20 12.02 0.27
C MET A 21 1.74 12.26 0.62
N ASN A 22 1.45 12.97 1.70
CA ASN A 22 0.09 13.30 2.11
C ASN A 22 -0.66 14.06 0.99
N ILE A 23 -0.02 15.08 0.41
CA ILE A 23 -0.58 15.85 -0.71
C ILE A 23 -0.75 14.96 -1.94
N SER A 24 0.29 14.20 -2.31
CA SER A 24 0.27 13.35 -3.50
C SER A 24 -0.78 12.24 -3.43
N PHE A 25 -0.88 11.56 -2.29
CA PHE A 25 -1.85 10.51 -2.07
C PHE A 25 -3.28 11.07 -2.00
N GLY A 26 -3.47 12.23 -1.35
CA GLY A 26 -4.74 12.95 -1.38
C GLY A 26 -5.20 13.28 -2.80
N SER A 27 -4.29 13.75 -3.66
CA SER A 27 -4.58 13.94 -5.09
C SER A 27 -4.91 12.63 -5.79
N ALA A 28 -4.19 11.54 -5.49
CA ALA A 28 -4.44 10.23 -6.09
C ALA A 28 -5.87 9.73 -5.82
N VAL A 29 -6.33 9.81 -4.57
CA VAL A 29 -7.68 9.36 -4.20
C VAL A 29 -8.77 10.30 -4.69
N ALA A 30 -8.48 11.60 -4.83
CA ALA A 30 -9.40 12.54 -5.48
C ALA A 30 -9.59 12.21 -6.97
N ASP A 31 -8.51 11.90 -7.69
CA ASP A 31 -8.56 11.47 -9.09
C ASP A 31 -9.37 10.17 -9.23
N LEU A 32 -9.20 9.22 -8.29
CA LEU A 32 -9.98 7.99 -8.24
C LEU A 32 -11.47 8.23 -8.01
N ALA A 33 -11.82 9.14 -7.10
CA ALA A 33 -13.21 9.49 -6.83
C ALA A 33 -13.91 10.05 -8.09
N GLU A 34 -13.23 10.91 -8.84
CA GLU A 34 -13.79 11.51 -10.06
C GLU A 34 -14.01 10.48 -11.19
N ILE A 35 -13.10 9.52 -11.34
CA ILE A 35 -13.11 8.58 -12.48
C ILE A 35 -13.94 7.33 -12.17
N MET A 36 -13.87 6.83 -10.93
CA MET A 36 -14.38 5.51 -10.55
C MET A 36 -15.54 5.54 -9.56
N ASP A 37 -15.95 6.72 -9.08
CA ASP A 37 -16.97 6.87 -8.02
C ASP A 37 -16.59 6.12 -6.73
N ILE A 38 -15.28 6.12 -6.42
CA ILE A 38 -14.69 5.46 -5.25
C ILE A 38 -14.12 6.53 -4.31
N PHE A 39 -14.78 6.74 -3.17
CA PHE A 39 -14.39 7.73 -2.18
C PHE A 39 -13.58 7.08 -1.04
N ILE A 40 -12.31 7.46 -0.94
CA ILE A 40 -11.35 6.93 0.04
C ILE A 40 -10.76 8.07 0.85
N ASN A 41 -10.87 7.97 2.16
CA ASN A 41 -10.10 8.79 3.10
C ASN A 41 -8.77 8.12 3.41
N LEU A 42 -7.70 8.89 3.31
CA LEU A 42 -6.35 8.47 3.71
C LEU A 42 -5.93 9.22 4.98
N ASN A 43 -5.31 8.48 5.89
CA ASN A 43 -4.61 9.09 7.01
C ASN A 43 -3.31 9.73 6.52
N VAL A 44 -2.70 10.58 7.36
CA VAL A 44 -1.35 11.07 7.09
C VAL A 44 -0.38 9.88 7.08
N PRO A 45 0.40 9.68 6.00
CA PRO A 45 1.29 8.53 5.89
C PRO A 45 2.46 8.63 6.86
N ASP A 46 2.82 7.54 7.55
CA ASP A 46 4.04 7.46 8.37
C ASP A 46 5.19 6.84 7.59
N ILE A 47 6.42 7.33 7.82
CA ILE A 47 7.63 6.85 7.16
C ILE A 47 8.60 6.32 8.20
N LYS A 48 8.94 5.04 8.09
CA LYS A 48 9.85 4.39 9.02
C LYS A 48 10.90 3.53 8.31
N THR A 49 12.03 3.41 8.98
CA THR A 49 13.18 2.65 8.50
C THR A 49 13.46 1.55 9.51
N VAL A 50 13.35 0.30 9.06
CA VAL A 50 13.50 -0.89 9.91
C VAL A 50 14.43 -1.89 9.26
N LYS A 51 14.96 -2.83 10.03
CA LYS A 51 15.61 -4.01 9.45
C LYS A 51 14.55 -4.96 8.89
N VAL A 52 14.89 -5.75 7.87
CA VAL A 52 14.03 -6.84 7.36
C VAL A 52 13.61 -7.77 8.52
N SER A 53 14.51 -8.07 9.44
CA SER A 53 14.20 -8.85 10.66
C SER A 53 13.14 -8.23 11.58
N GLU A 54 12.88 -6.93 11.49
CA GLU A 54 11.89 -6.19 12.30
C GLU A 54 10.61 -5.86 11.50
N LEU A 55 10.57 -6.22 10.22
CA LEU A 55 9.51 -5.81 9.29
C LEU A 55 8.13 -6.33 9.70
N ILE A 56 8.01 -7.65 9.91
CA ILE A 56 6.75 -8.28 10.32
C ILE A 56 6.21 -7.67 11.61
N ASN A 57 7.07 -7.53 12.62
CA ASN A 57 6.70 -6.89 13.90
C ASN A 57 6.30 -5.42 13.74
N SER A 58 6.79 -4.72 12.71
CA SER A 58 6.48 -3.31 12.47
C SER A 58 5.14 -3.14 11.75
N ILE A 59 4.78 -4.06 10.86
CA ILE A 59 3.49 -4.10 10.15
C ILE A 59 2.39 -4.60 11.09
N GLY A 60 2.63 -5.70 11.82
CA GLY A 60 1.64 -6.32 12.72
C GLY A 60 1.21 -5.45 13.91
N LYS A 61 1.92 -4.35 14.22
CA LYS A 61 1.46 -3.37 15.21
C LYS A 61 0.25 -2.54 14.75
N GLN A 62 0.08 -2.41 13.44
CA GLN A 62 -1.00 -1.60 12.85
C GLN A 62 -2.25 -2.45 12.58
N ILE A 63 -2.09 -3.76 12.38
CA ILE A 63 -3.16 -4.68 11.98
C ILE A 63 -3.58 -5.53 13.17
N SER A 64 -4.86 -5.48 13.51
CA SER A 64 -5.41 -6.14 14.71
C SER A 64 -5.52 -7.66 14.58
N ASP A 65 -5.79 -8.18 13.38
CA ASP A 65 -5.89 -9.60 13.07
C ASP A 65 -4.93 -9.96 11.92
N PHE A 66 -3.69 -10.27 12.28
CA PHE A 66 -2.60 -10.51 11.33
C PHE A 66 -2.57 -11.96 10.81
N GLU A 67 -3.26 -12.87 11.50
CA GLU A 67 -3.30 -14.28 11.15
C GLU A 67 -4.39 -14.59 10.11
N ASN A 68 -5.39 -13.72 9.98
CA ASN A 68 -6.50 -13.88 9.06
C ASN A 68 -6.82 -12.54 8.39
N CYS A 69 -6.13 -12.25 7.29
CA CYS A 69 -6.30 -11.00 6.55
C CYS A 69 -6.39 -11.22 5.04
N SER A 70 -6.93 -10.21 4.36
CA SER A 70 -7.02 -10.15 2.91
C SER A 70 -5.96 -9.19 2.39
N ILE A 71 -5.09 -9.66 1.49
CA ILE A 71 -3.87 -8.97 1.06
C ILE A 71 -3.84 -8.87 -0.46
N VAL A 72 -3.54 -7.66 -0.96
CA VAL A 72 -3.10 -7.46 -2.34
C VAL A 72 -1.63 -7.03 -2.30
N GLU A 73 -0.74 -7.88 -2.81
CA GLU A 73 0.67 -7.58 -2.99
C GLU A 73 0.93 -7.18 -4.45
N GLN A 74 1.63 -6.09 -4.67
CA GLN A 74 2.05 -5.69 -6.01
C GLN A 74 3.49 -5.20 -6.02
N LYS A 75 4.31 -5.81 -6.86
CA LYS A 75 5.71 -5.40 -7.06
C LYS A 75 5.79 -4.35 -8.15
N TYR A 76 6.69 -3.41 -7.98
CA TYR A 76 6.92 -2.34 -8.94
C TYR A 76 8.41 -2.05 -9.12
N TYR A 77 8.74 -1.53 -10.31
CA TYR A 77 10.11 -1.28 -10.73
C TYR A 77 10.20 0.02 -11.55
N GLY A 78 11.30 0.73 -11.38
CA GLY A 78 11.70 1.89 -12.17
C GLY A 78 13.08 2.35 -11.71
N ASP A 79 13.23 3.65 -11.43
CA ASP A 79 14.44 4.20 -10.78
C ASP A 79 14.77 3.53 -9.44
N PHE A 80 13.75 3.11 -8.69
CA PHE A 80 13.87 2.19 -7.57
C PHE A 80 12.78 1.12 -7.66
N SER A 81 12.90 0.07 -6.85
CA SER A 81 11.93 -1.01 -6.81
C SER A 81 11.39 -1.24 -5.40
N GLY A 82 10.20 -1.79 -5.33
CA GLY A 82 9.54 -2.04 -4.06
C GLY A 82 8.38 -2.99 -4.18
N ILE A 83 7.78 -3.25 -3.02
CA ILE A 83 6.58 -4.07 -2.86
C ILE A 83 5.52 -3.20 -2.19
N ALA A 84 4.34 -3.18 -2.75
CA ALA A 84 3.16 -2.59 -2.14
C ALA A 84 2.28 -3.69 -1.58
N CYS A 85 1.76 -3.49 -0.39
CA CYS A 85 0.81 -4.38 0.25
C CYS A 85 -0.39 -3.57 0.68
N LEU A 86 -1.57 -3.91 0.15
CA LEU A 86 -2.84 -3.43 0.66
C LEU A 86 -3.43 -4.53 1.54
N ILE A 87 -3.73 -4.21 2.80
CA ILE A 87 -4.15 -5.19 3.80
C ILE A 87 -5.49 -4.76 4.39
N PHE A 88 -6.42 -5.70 4.38
CA PHE A 88 -7.76 -5.57 4.95
C PHE A 88 -7.99 -6.63 6.02
N PRO A 89 -8.79 -6.33 7.05
CA PRO A 89 -9.37 -7.37 7.90
C PRO A 89 -10.13 -8.39 7.04
N TYR A 90 -10.05 -9.66 7.40
CA TYR A 90 -10.77 -10.72 6.70
C TYR A 90 -12.28 -10.48 6.69
N GLY A 91 -12.92 -10.77 5.55
CA GLY A 91 -14.35 -10.58 5.33
C GLY A 91 -14.70 -9.21 4.74
N MET A 92 -13.77 -8.24 4.73
CA MET A 92 -14.00 -6.92 4.12
C MET A 92 -13.99 -6.97 2.59
N GLU A 93 -13.33 -7.97 2.00
CA GLU A 93 -13.33 -8.20 0.54
C GLU A 93 -14.74 -8.36 -0.04
N LYS A 94 -15.69 -8.85 0.75
CA LYS A 94 -17.09 -9.04 0.35
C LYS A 94 -17.81 -7.74 0.06
N GLU A 95 -17.47 -6.70 0.81
CA GLU A 95 -18.05 -5.37 0.64
C GLU A 95 -17.55 -4.70 -0.66
N LEU A 96 -16.37 -5.09 -1.15
CA LEU A 96 -15.77 -4.53 -2.37
C LEU A 96 -16.49 -5.00 -3.64
N LEU A 97 -17.17 -6.15 -3.61
CA LEU A 97 -17.95 -6.67 -4.75
C LEU A 97 -18.96 -5.65 -5.30
N SER A 98 -19.53 -4.87 -4.40
CA SER A 98 -20.55 -3.87 -4.72
C SER A 98 -20.09 -2.78 -5.68
N TYR A 99 -18.78 -2.50 -5.80
CA TYR A 99 -18.25 -1.54 -6.76
C TYR A 99 -18.31 -2.06 -8.20
N PHE A 100 -18.41 -3.37 -8.39
CA PHE A 100 -18.38 -4.01 -9.72
C PHE A 100 -19.68 -4.71 -10.07
N GLN A 101 -20.56 -4.96 -9.11
CA GLN A 101 -21.84 -5.61 -9.34
C GLN A 101 -22.95 -4.61 -9.73
N GLN A 102 -23.67 -4.95 -10.80
CA GLN A 102 -24.95 -4.32 -11.11
C GLN A 102 -26.05 -4.88 -10.18
N PRO A 103 -27.13 -4.15 -9.90
CA PRO A 103 -28.16 -4.50 -8.90
C PRO A 103 -29.01 -5.76 -9.23
N GLU A 104 -28.60 -6.58 -10.19
CA GLU A 104 -29.30 -7.83 -10.51
C GLU A 104 -28.96 -8.90 -9.47
N ILE A 105 -30.00 -9.49 -8.88
CA ILE A 105 -29.90 -10.53 -7.86
C ILE A 105 -29.39 -11.81 -8.52
N ILE A 106 -28.07 -11.97 -8.58
CA ILE A 106 -27.45 -13.23 -8.98
C ILE A 106 -27.16 -14.01 -7.71
N ILE A 107 -27.82 -15.16 -7.55
CA ILE A 107 -27.53 -16.11 -6.49
C ILE A 107 -26.30 -16.89 -6.95
N PHE A 108 -25.12 -16.49 -6.49
CA PHE A 108 -23.89 -17.21 -6.75
C PHE A 108 -23.78 -18.44 -5.85
N GLU A 109 -23.20 -19.53 -6.38
CA GLU A 109 -22.72 -20.62 -5.53
C GLU A 109 -21.54 -20.13 -4.66
N SER A 110 -21.29 -20.80 -3.52
CA SER A 110 -20.27 -20.35 -2.56
C SER A 110 -18.85 -20.28 -3.14
N ASP A 111 -18.56 -21.05 -4.19
CA ASP A 111 -17.24 -21.08 -4.81
C ASP A 111 -17.09 -19.97 -5.85
N GLU A 112 -18.14 -19.70 -6.63
CA GLU A 112 -18.17 -18.58 -7.57
C GLU A 112 -18.10 -17.24 -6.86
N LEU A 113 -18.82 -17.10 -5.73
CA LEU A 113 -18.78 -15.89 -4.92
C LEU A 113 -17.35 -15.59 -4.43
N ARG A 114 -16.61 -16.62 -3.99
CA ARG A 114 -15.23 -16.47 -3.52
C ARG A 114 -14.26 -16.03 -4.61
N VAL A 115 -14.49 -16.47 -5.85
CA VAL A 115 -13.71 -16.00 -7.01
C VAL A 115 -13.97 -14.52 -7.25
N LEU A 116 -15.23 -14.10 -7.25
CA LEU A 116 -15.61 -12.70 -7.43
C LEU A 116 -15.07 -11.81 -6.31
N GLU A 117 -15.16 -12.25 -5.05
CA GLU A 117 -14.61 -11.52 -3.89
C GLU A 117 -13.12 -11.24 -4.09
N LYS A 118 -12.38 -12.24 -4.59
CA LYS A 118 -10.95 -12.13 -4.91
C LYS A 118 -10.67 -11.19 -6.07
N GLU A 119 -11.47 -11.23 -7.12
CA GLU A 119 -11.31 -10.33 -8.28
C GLU A 119 -11.59 -8.88 -7.90
N ALA A 120 -12.65 -8.61 -7.15
CA ALA A 120 -12.97 -7.28 -6.67
C ALA A 120 -11.87 -6.72 -5.76
N LEU A 121 -11.37 -7.53 -4.84
CA LEU A 121 -10.23 -7.17 -3.99
C LEU A 121 -8.98 -6.85 -4.82
N MET A 122 -8.66 -7.70 -5.81
CA MET A 122 -7.51 -7.51 -6.70
C MET A 122 -7.62 -6.22 -7.50
N GLU A 123 -8.80 -5.91 -8.06
CA GLU A 123 -9.01 -4.73 -8.89
C GLU A 123 -8.90 -3.44 -8.07
N ILE A 124 -9.59 -3.37 -6.92
CA ILE A 124 -9.49 -2.24 -5.99
C ILE A 124 -8.04 -2.06 -5.52
N GLY A 125 -7.36 -3.15 -5.19
CA GLY A 125 -5.97 -3.12 -4.77
C GLY A 125 -5.06 -2.57 -5.86
N ASN A 126 -5.17 -3.07 -7.09
CA ASN A 126 -4.40 -2.61 -8.24
C ASN A 126 -4.62 -1.11 -8.52
N ILE A 127 -5.88 -0.65 -8.45
CA ILE A 127 -6.24 0.75 -8.66
C ILE A 127 -5.62 1.65 -7.58
N LEU A 128 -5.83 1.33 -6.30
CA LEU A 128 -5.36 2.16 -5.19
C LEU A 128 -3.83 2.19 -5.09
N ILE A 129 -3.19 1.03 -5.25
CA ILE A 129 -1.73 0.91 -5.28
C ILE A 129 -1.17 1.70 -6.47
N GLY A 130 -1.72 1.51 -7.67
CA GLY A 130 -1.27 2.19 -8.88
C GLY A 130 -1.40 3.71 -8.79
N ALA A 131 -2.50 4.20 -8.22
CA ALA A 131 -2.71 5.63 -8.01
C ALA A 131 -1.67 6.24 -7.05
N CYS A 132 -1.46 5.60 -5.90
CA CYS A 132 -0.54 6.11 -4.87
C CYS A 132 0.92 6.07 -5.34
N ILE A 133 1.38 4.94 -5.91
CA ILE A 133 2.78 4.80 -6.34
C ILE A 133 3.04 5.63 -7.59
N GLY A 134 2.06 5.74 -8.50
CA GLY A 134 2.12 6.61 -9.66
C GLY A 134 2.52 8.03 -9.28
N LYS A 135 1.89 8.61 -8.25
CA LYS A 135 2.23 9.95 -7.76
C LYS A 135 3.64 10.03 -7.19
N ILE A 136 4.13 9.00 -6.48
CA ILE A 136 5.52 8.96 -6.00
C ILE A 136 6.51 9.02 -7.17
N PHE A 137 6.27 8.24 -8.22
CA PHE A 137 7.14 8.22 -9.39
C PHE A 137 7.04 9.51 -10.22
N GLU A 138 5.87 10.15 -10.26
CA GLU A 138 5.68 11.48 -10.84
C GLU A 138 6.49 12.56 -10.10
N LEU A 139 6.50 12.53 -8.77
CA LEU A 139 7.29 13.46 -7.95
C LEU A 139 8.77 13.40 -8.30
N ILE A 140 9.32 12.19 -8.45
CA ILE A 140 10.74 12.01 -8.79
C ILE A 140 11.02 12.08 -10.30
N ASN A 141 10.00 12.33 -11.14
CA ASN A 141 10.09 12.36 -12.59
C ASN A 141 10.68 11.06 -13.18
N SER A 142 10.18 9.92 -12.69
CA SER A 142 10.57 8.58 -13.12
C SER A 142 9.40 7.84 -13.75
N HIS A 143 9.72 6.87 -14.59
CA HIS A 143 8.76 5.88 -15.05
C HIS A 143 8.63 4.74 -14.05
N ILE A 144 7.46 4.12 -14.03
CA ILE A 144 7.15 2.96 -13.21
C ILE A 144 6.54 1.85 -14.08
N THR A 145 6.89 0.61 -13.75
CA THR A 145 6.27 -0.59 -14.26
C THR A 145 5.79 -1.45 -13.10
N TYR A 146 4.58 -1.99 -13.22
CA TYR A 146 3.97 -2.87 -12.23
C TYR A 146 4.02 -4.32 -12.70
N LEU A 147 4.28 -5.25 -11.78
CA LEU A 147 3.95 -6.66 -12.01
C LEU A 147 2.48 -6.91 -11.67
N PRO A 148 1.89 -7.99 -12.22
CA PRO A 148 0.55 -8.41 -11.85
C PRO A 148 0.41 -8.57 -10.33
N PRO A 149 -0.69 -8.10 -9.73
CA PRO A 149 -0.92 -8.24 -8.29
C PRO A 149 -1.12 -9.70 -7.90
N LEU A 150 -0.65 -10.05 -6.69
CA LEU A 150 -0.93 -11.31 -6.03
C LEU A 150 -1.96 -11.05 -4.92
N THR A 151 -3.07 -11.78 -4.96
CA THR A 151 -4.16 -11.61 -4.00
C THR A 151 -4.33 -12.86 -3.14
N MET A 152 -4.40 -12.64 -1.83
CA MET A 152 -4.53 -13.66 -0.78
C MET A 152 -5.72 -13.29 0.11
N ILE A 153 -6.55 -14.27 0.51
CA ILE A 153 -7.75 -14.04 1.33
C ILE A 153 -7.72 -15.01 2.50
N GLY A 154 -7.83 -14.46 3.72
CA GLY A 154 -7.80 -15.24 4.95
C GLY A 154 -6.47 -15.93 5.20
N GLU A 155 -5.39 -15.31 4.76
CA GLU A 155 -4.03 -15.83 4.90
C GLU A 155 -3.25 -15.03 5.95
N ASN A 156 -2.21 -15.66 6.50
CA ASN A 156 -1.29 -15.00 7.41
C ASN A 156 -0.25 -14.21 6.61
N PHE A 157 -0.19 -12.89 6.79
CA PHE A 157 0.75 -12.01 6.11
C PHE A 157 2.22 -12.43 6.32
N GLN A 158 2.54 -12.97 7.49
CA GLN A 158 3.89 -13.46 7.80
C GLN A 158 4.36 -14.53 6.81
N SER A 159 3.47 -15.42 6.38
CA SER A 159 3.80 -16.49 5.43
C SER A 159 4.16 -15.96 4.03
N SER A 160 3.59 -14.82 3.62
CA SER A 160 3.89 -14.15 2.36
C SER A 160 5.32 -13.59 2.35
N PHE A 161 5.81 -13.10 3.50
CA PHE A 161 7.11 -12.46 3.62
C PHE A 161 8.25 -13.42 3.98
N GLU A 162 7.99 -14.46 4.78
CA GLU A 162 9.01 -15.43 5.22
C GLU A 162 9.61 -16.24 4.08
N ASN A 163 8.89 -16.40 2.96
CA ASN A 163 9.38 -17.09 1.78
C ASN A 163 10.33 -16.24 0.92
N SER A 164 10.55 -14.97 1.27
CA SER A 164 11.48 -14.10 0.56
C SER A 164 12.93 -14.36 1.00
N SER A 165 13.85 -14.50 0.05
CA SER A 165 15.30 -14.69 0.32
C SER A 165 16.01 -13.40 0.75
N LEU A 166 15.31 -12.49 1.43
CA LEU A 166 15.83 -11.19 1.83
C LEU A 166 16.83 -11.33 2.98
N ASN A 167 17.90 -10.53 2.94
CA ASN A 167 18.89 -10.52 4.00
C ASN A 167 18.30 -9.81 5.23
N LYS A 168 18.27 -10.50 6.37
CA LYS A 168 17.66 -10.03 7.62
C LYS A 168 18.26 -8.73 8.19
N ASP A 169 19.48 -8.40 7.81
CA ASP A 169 20.18 -7.17 8.20
C ASP A 169 20.00 -6.00 7.22
N GLU A 170 19.39 -6.24 6.05
CA GLU A 170 19.03 -5.17 5.14
C GLU A 170 18.00 -4.24 5.78
N ILE A 171 18.09 -2.97 5.41
CA ILE A 171 17.17 -1.93 5.85
C ILE A 171 16.08 -1.76 4.81
N VAL A 172 14.84 -1.69 5.28
CA VAL A 172 13.64 -1.43 4.50
C VAL A 172 13.07 -0.10 4.95
N ILE A 173 12.67 0.71 3.97
CA ILE A 173 11.88 1.91 4.17
C ILE A 173 10.42 1.53 3.97
N ILE A 174 9.64 1.71 5.02
CA ILE A 174 8.20 1.49 5.05
C ILE A 174 7.54 2.86 4.98
N MET A 175 6.71 3.08 3.98
CA MET A 175 5.74 4.17 3.98
C MET A 175 4.38 3.54 4.20
N GLU A 176 3.67 3.93 5.25
CA GLU A 176 2.40 3.32 5.63
C GLU A 176 1.29 4.35 5.78
N THR A 177 0.08 4.03 5.32
CA THR A 177 -1.10 4.85 5.58
C THR A 177 -2.30 3.97 5.87
N GLY A 178 -3.07 4.34 6.88
CA GLY A 178 -4.42 3.84 7.06
C GLY A 178 -5.34 4.45 6.01
N PHE A 179 -6.37 3.72 5.62
CA PHE A 179 -7.40 4.22 4.73
C PHE A 179 -8.77 3.68 5.11
N SER A 180 -9.81 4.41 4.70
CA SER A 180 -11.21 3.98 4.86
C SER A 180 -12.05 4.42 3.67
N PHE A 181 -13.00 3.60 3.24
CA PHE A 181 -13.98 4.00 2.24
C PHE A 181 -15.07 4.86 2.89
N GLU A 182 -15.52 5.94 2.26
CA GLU A 182 -16.53 6.85 2.86
C GLU A 182 -17.90 6.19 3.02
N ASP A 183 -18.32 5.44 2.02
CA ASP A 183 -19.67 4.89 1.96
C ASP A 183 -19.82 3.56 2.70
N ARG A 184 -18.72 3.03 3.26
CA ARG A 184 -18.67 1.69 3.85
C ARG A 184 -17.76 1.63 5.06
N LYS A 185 -18.04 0.69 5.96
CA LYS A 185 -17.16 0.40 7.10
C LYS A 185 -16.00 -0.51 6.70
N ILE A 186 -15.27 -0.12 5.66
CA ILE A 186 -14.07 -0.80 5.20
C ILE A 186 -12.89 0.06 5.61
N GLU A 187 -12.03 -0.51 6.45
CA GLU A 187 -10.77 0.09 6.86
C GLU A 187 -9.63 -0.86 6.52
N GLY A 188 -8.48 -0.30 6.17
CA GLY A 188 -7.30 -1.07 5.84
C GLY A 188 -6.03 -0.25 5.93
N TYR A 189 -4.93 -0.88 5.55
CA TYR A 189 -3.62 -0.25 5.51
C TYR A 189 -2.94 -0.48 4.17
N LEU A 190 -2.34 0.58 3.63
CA LEU A 190 -1.41 0.52 2.52
C LEU A 190 0.00 0.61 3.08
N PHE A 191 0.84 -0.36 2.72
CA PHE A 191 2.27 -0.37 3.00
C PHE A 191 3.07 -0.35 1.70
N LEU A 192 4.04 0.55 1.60
CA LEU A 192 5.03 0.58 0.54
C LEU A 192 6.39 0.25 1.12
N LEU A 193 6.96 -0.87 0.70
CA LEU A 193 8.17 -1.47 1.21
C LEU A 193 9.29 -1.31 0.18
N ASN A 194 10.30 -0.54 0.53
CA ASN A 194 11.36 -0.13 -0.38
C ASN A 194 12.74 -0.44 0.17
N GLY A 195 13.67 -0.80 -0.72
CA GLY A 195 15.07 -0.94 -0.37
C GLY A 195 15.75 0.41 -0.13
N GLN A 196 16.94 0.38 0.47
CA GLN A 196 17.76 1.59 0.70
C GLN A 196 18.15 2.32 -0.59
N ASP A 197 18.16 1.63 -1.72
CA ASP A 197 18.37 2.20 -3.05
C ASP A 197 17.35 3.28 -3.40
N SER A 198 16.14 3.24 -2.81
CA SER A 198 15.12 4.28 -3.00
C SER A 198 15.47 5.64 -2.36
N VAL A 199 16.31 5.68 -1.33
CA VAL A 199 16.63 6.91 -0.56
C VAL A 199 17.07 8.08 -1.44
N PRO A 200 18.08 7.96 -2.32
CA PRO A 200 18.49 9.07 -3.17
C PRO A 200 17.37 9.57 -4.09
N HIS A 201 16.46 8.70 -4.53
CA HIS A 201 15.33 9.08 -5.37
C HIS A 201 14.24 9.79 -4.56
N LEU A 202 13.90 9.28 -3.38
CA LEU A 202 12.97 9.95 -2.47
C LEU A 202 13.48 11.34 -2.06
N LYS A 203 14.79 11.50 -1.83
CA LYS A 203 15.40 12.82 -1.59
C LYS A 203 15.30 13.77 -2.79
N LYS A 204 15.26 13.27 -4.03
CA LYS A 204 14.99 14.12 -5.21
C LYS A 204 13.57 14.69 -5.19
N ALA A 205 12.59 13.96 -4.68
CA ALA A 205 11.20 14.45 -4.58
C ALA A 205 11.12 15.72 -3.71
N LEU A 206 11.92 15.81 -2.66
CA LEU A 206 11.97 16.95 -1.74
C LEU A 206 12.42 18.25 -2.40
N ASN A 207 13.31 18.18 -3.41
CA ASN A 207 13.85 19.36 -4.06
C ASN A 207 12.83 20.10 -4.92
N LYS A 208 11.69 19.50 -5.26
CA LYS A 208 10.62 20.15 -6.05
C LYS A 208 9.76 21.13 -5.23
N PHE A 209 9.70 20.99 -3.91
CA PHE A 209 8.88 21.84 -3.04
C PHE A 209 9.65 23.03 -2.43
N GLN A 210 10.94 23.15 -2.71
CA GLN A 210 11.78 24.28 -2.27
C GLN A 210 12.08 25.28 -3.40
N GLY A 211 11.35 25.20 -4.53
CA GLY A 211 11.49 26.08 -5.70
C GLY A 211 10.34 27.07 -5.84
#